data_AF-A0ABD2NBC3-F1
#
_entry.id   AF-A0ABD2NBC3-F1
#
_cell.length_a   1.000
_cell.length_b   1.000
_cell.length_c   1.000
_cell.angle_alpha   90.00
_cell.angle_beta   90.00
_cell.angle_gamma   90.00
#
_symmetry.space_group_name_H-M   'P 1'
#
loop_
_entity.id
_entity.type
_entity.pdbx_description
1 polymer ?
#
loop_
_entity_poly.entity_id
_entity_poly.type
_entity_poly.pdbx_seq_one_letter_code
_entity_poly.pdbx_strand_id
1 'polypeptide(L)'
;MQFKISNLKWICTLKTLSGVFVILYLFTSGLSTPPESDIIHLKDGTDIGGLWKTKMEWKAHWVKHWETRQIWVPIWRKVWAPVEMKEWVPLPPPPKSKHWSMLSY
;
A
#
# COMPACT_ATOMS: atom_id res chain seq x y z
N MET A 1 -56.03 23.41 -16.22
CA MET A 1 -55.02 23.66 -15.16
C MET A 1 -53.78 22.83 -15.47
N GLN A 2 -52.67 23.48 -15.87
CA GLN A 2 -51.43 22.83 -16.33
C GLN A 2 -50.40 22.81 -15.18
N PHE A 3 -50.30 21.69 -14.44
CA PHE A 3 -49.37 21.54 -13.32
C PHE A 3 -48.00 21.01 -13.78
N LYS A 4 -47.12 21.97 -14.13
CA LYS A 4 -45.70 22.03 -13.70
C LYS A 4 -44.82 20.76 -13.85
N ILE A 5 -44.41 20.44 -15.08
CA ILE A 5 -43.46 19.35 -15.42
C ILE A 5 -41.97 19.78 -15.29
N SER A 6 -41.68 21.06 -15.06
CA SER A 6 -40.31 21.61 -15.08
C SER A 6 -39.47 21.39 -13.80
N ASN A 7 -40.08 21.03 -12.68
CA ASN A 7 -39.38 20.96 -11.38
C ASN A 7 -38.81 19.56 -11.06
N LEU A 8 -39.15 18.54 -11.85
CA LEU A 8 -38.74 17.16 -11.58
C LEU A 8 -37.34 16.83 -12.14
N LYS A 9 -36.93 17.50 -13.24
CA LYS A 9 -35.62 17.26 -13.88
C LYS A 9 -34.43 17.71 -13.02
N TRP A 10 -34.58 18.79 -12.26
CA TRP A 10 -33.51 19.36 -11.42
C TRP A 10 -33.24 18.53 -10.15
N ILE A 11 -34.25 17.87 -9.60
CA ILE A 11 -34.12 17.09 -8.35
C ILE A 11 -33.32 15.79 -8.62
N CYS A 12 -33.44 15.23 -9.82
CA CYS A 12 -32.68 14.04 -10.24
C CYS A 12 -31.19 14.35 -10.47
N THR A 13 -30.84 15.50 -11.04
CA THR A 13 -29.44 15.87 -11.26
C THR A 13 -28.70 16.21 -9.95
N LEU A 14 -29.38 16.81 -8.96
CA LEU A 14 -28.79 17.12 -7.66
C LEU A 14 -28.43 15.87 -6.82
N LYS A 15 -29.25 14.82 -6.86
CA LYS A 15 -28.96 13.57 -6.14
C LYS A 15 -27.77 12.81 -6.73
N THR A 16 -27.57 12.92 -8.04
CA THR A 16 -26.50 12.20 -8.74
C THR A 16 -25.14 12.85 -8.49
N LEU A 17 -25.08 14.18 -8.36
CA LEU A 17 -23.84 14.93 -8.07
C LEU A 17 -23.34 14.72 -6.63
N SER A 18 -24.26 14.59 -5.66
CA SER A 18 -23.92 14.33 -4.25
C SER A 18 -23.21 12.97 -4.05
N GLY A 19 -23.70 11.92 -4.71
CA GLY A 19 -23.12 10.57 -4.58
C GLY A 19 -21.71 10.45 -5.16
N VAL A 20 -21.44 11.11 -6.30
CA VAL A 20 -20.10 11.09 -6.93
C VAL A 20 -19.08 11.83 -6.05
N PHE A 21 -19.49 12.90 -5.37
CA PHE A 21 -18.60 13.67 -4.49
C PHE A 21 -18.18 12.87 -3.24
N VAL A 22 -19.09 12.08 -2.67
CA VAL A 22 -18.78 11.20 -1.52
C VAL A 22 -17.83 10.07 -1.92
N ILE A 23 -18.02 9.48 -3.11
CA ILE A 23 -17.13 8.42 -3.61
C ILE A 23 -15.71 8.95 -3.85
N LEU A 24 -15.59 10.15 -4.43
CA LEU A 24 -14.28 10.79 -4.65
C LEU A 24 -13.58 11.12 -3.33
N TYR A 25 -14.32 11.62 -2.33
CA TYR A 25 -13.77 11.95 -1.01
C TYR A 25 -13.25 10.73 -0.23
N LEU A 26 -13.94 9.59 -0.34
CA LEU A 26 -13.50 8.32 0.24
C LEU A 26 -12.29 7.74 -0.49
N PHE A 27 -12.16 7.97 -1.81
CA PHE A 27 -11.02 7.50 -2.58
C PHE A 27 -9.73 8.29 -2.28
N THR A 28 -9.84 9.59 -2.03
CA THR A 28 -8.67 10.44 -1.70
C THR A 28 -8.14 10.25 -0.28
N SER A 29 -8.98 9.79 0.66
CA SER A 29 -8.58 9.61 2.06
C SER A 29 -7.92 8.26 2.35
N GLY A 30 -8.02 7.29 1.44
CA GLY A 30 -7.49 5.93 1.64
C GLY A 30 -6.01 5.72 1.32
N LEU A 31 -5.28 6.72 0.81
CA LEU A 31 -3.91 6.55 0.32
C LEU A 31 -2.92 7.51 1.00
N SER A 32 -2.87 7.49 2.33
CA SER A 32 -1.79 8.10 3.09
C SER A 32 -1.31 7.13 4.15
N THR A 33 -0.40 6.23 3.75
CA THR A 33 0.44 5.54 4.74
C THR A 33 1.68 6.42 4.93
N PRO A 34 1.97 6.90 6.15
CA PRO A 34 3.20 7.62 6.40
C PRO A 34 4.39 6.66 6.19
N PRO A 35 5.51 7.12 5.60
CA PRO A 35 6.72 6.30 5.54
C PRO A 35 7.22 6.09 6.97
N GLU A 36 7.19 4.83 7.41
CA GLU A 36 7.76 4.40 8.69
C GLU A 36 9.28 4.65 8.66
N SER A 37 9.73 5.69 9.34
CA SER A 37 11.14 5.98 9.54
C SER A 37 11.65 5.11 10.69
N ASP A 38 12.25 3.99 10.32
CA ASP A 38 12.81 2.99 11.23
C ASP A 38 14.12 3.51 11.84
N ILE A 39 14.06 4.08 13.05
CA ILE A 39 15.25 4.53 13.81
C ILE A 39 15.87 3.29 14.47
N ILE A 40 16.94 2.77 13.89
CA ILE A 40 17.61 1.56 14.38
C ILE A 40 18.56 1.93 15.52
N HIS A 41 18.19 1.57 16.76
CA HIS A 41 19.09 1.66 17.90
C HIS A 41 20.09 0.48 17.89
N LEU A 42 21.27 0.70 17.28
CA LEU A 42 22.36 -0.27 17.33
C LEU A 42 23.01 -0.21 18.72
N LYS A 43 23.05 -1.35 19.44
CA LYS A 43 23.89 -1.49 20.63
C LYS A 43 25.34 -1.66 20.17
N ASP A 44 26.21 -0.74 20.59
CA ASP A 44 27.66 -0.83 20.41
C ASP A 44 28.15 -2.20 20.91
N GLY A 45 28.69 -3.00 19.98
CA GLY A 45 29.23 -4.34 20.28
C GLY A 45 28.62 -5.49 19.49
N THR A 46 27.69 -5.23 18.57
CA THR A 46 27.17 -6.28 17.68
C THR A 46 27.56 -5.99 16.23
N ASP A 47 28.75 -6.45 15.84
CA ASP A 47 29.33 -6.37 14.48
C ASP A 47 28.60 -7.28 13.47
N ILE A 48 27.27 -7.34 13.51
CA ILE A 48 26.49 -8.05 12.49
C ILE A 48 26.27 -7.06 11.36
N GLY A 49 26.99 -7.24 10.25
CA GLY A 49 27.02 -6.34 9.08
C GLY A 49 25.70 -6.16 8.32
N GLY A 50 24.55 -6.40 8.94
CA GLY A 50 23.22 -6.19 8.37
C GLY A 50 22.09 -6.48 9.35
N LEU A 51 20.87 -6.20 8.91
CA LEU A 51 19.63 -6.34 9.65
C LEU A 51 18.64 -7.17 8.83
N TRP A 52 17.87 -8.01 9.52
CA TRP A 52 16.70 -8.65 8.91
C TRP A 52 15.55 -7.64 8.90
N LYS A 53 15.13 -7.22 7.71
CA LYS A 53 13.96 -6.36 7.52
C LYS A 53 12.80 -7.17 6.98
N THR A 54 11.64 -7.08 7.64
CA THR A 54 10.39 -7.64 7.11
C THR A 54 9.71 -6.59 6.24
N LYS A 55 9.36 -6.95 5.01
CA LYS A 55 8.62 -6.13 4.07
C LYS A 55 7.35 -6.86 3.67
N MET A 56 6.23 -6.14 3.63
CA MET A 56 4.99 -6.66 3.07
C MET A 56 4.94 -6.32 1.58
N GLU A 57 4.94 -7.33 0.73
CA GLU A 57 4.80 -7.17 -0.73
C GLU A 57 3.56 -7.88 -1.23
N TRP A 58 2.86 -7.25 -2.18
CA TRP A 58 1.75 -7.91 -2.86
C TRP A 58 2.29 -8.79 -3.98
N LYS A 59 2.05 -10.10 -3.88
CA LYS A 59 2.46 -11.08 -4.89
C LYS A 59 1.28 -11.84 -5.44
N ALA A 60 1.31 -12.07 -6.75
CA ALA A 60 0.34 -12.93 -7.40
C ALA A 60 0.70 -14.40 -7.17
N HIS A 61 -0.29 -15.19 -6.75
CA HIS A 61 -0.15 -16.64 -6.65
C HIS A 61 -1.42 -17.32 -7.19
N TRP A 62 -1.28 -18.59 -7.54
CA TRP A 62 -2.39 -19.39 -8.05
C TRP A 62 -3.06 -20.13 -6.91
N VAL A 63 -4.36 -19.92 -6.75
CA VAL A 63 -5.18 -20.62 -5.75
C VAL A 63 -6.12 -21.57 -6.47
N LYS A 64 -6.19 -22.80 -5.96
CA LYS A 64 -7.18 -23.78 -6.40
C LYS A 64 -8.51 -23.49 -5.70
N HIS A 65 -9.52 -23.17 -6.50
CA HIS A 65 -10.88 -22.94 -6.02
C HIS A 65 -11.81 -24.01 -6.59
N TRP A 66 -12.77 -24.45 -5.78
CA TRP A 66 -13.80 -25.39 -6.20
C TRP A 66 -15.07 -24.62 -6.52
N GLU A 67 -15.46 -24.60 -7.78
CA GLU A 67 -16.67 -23.90 -8.24
C GLU A 67 -17.78 -24.93 -8.44
N THR A 68 -18.94 -24.66 -7.83
CA THR A 68 -20.14 -25.48 -8.03
C THR A 68 -20.80 -25.05 -9.34
N ARG A 69 -20.70 -25.89 -10.36
CA ARG A 69 -21.49 -25.74 -11.60
C ARG A 69 -22.58 -26.79 -11.59
N GLN A 70 -22.54 -27.75 -12.52
CA GLN A 70 -23.36 -28.96 -12.47
C GLN A 70 -22.67 -30.10 -11.68
N ILE A 71 -21.34 -30.08 -11.65
CA ILE A 71 -20.46 -30.96 -10.87
C ILE A 71 -19.35 -30.06 -10.30
N TRP A 72 -18.71 -30.46 -9.20
CA TRP A 72 -17.59 -29.74 -8.61
C TRP A 72 -16.36 -29.77 -9.52
N VAL A 73 -15.97 -28.60 -10.04
CA VAL A 73 -14.80 -28.47 -10.93
C VAL A 73 -13.71 -27.67 -10.24
N PRO A 74 -12.45 -28.15 -10.22
CA PRO A 74 -11.34 -27.38 -9.72
C PRO A 74 -10.91 -26.35 -10.76
N ILE A 75 -10.87 -25.08 -10.36
CA ILE A 75 -10.46 -23.96 -11.22
C ILE A 75 -9.29 -23.26 -10.55
N TRP A 76 -8.28 -22.92 -11.35
CA TRP A 76 -7.15 -22.14 -10.91
C TRP A 76 -7.42 -20.66 -11.17
N ARG A 77 -7.35 -19.84 -10.11
CA ARG A 77 -7.51 -18.39 -10.21
C ARG A 77 -6.23 -17.71 -9.71
N LYS A 78 -5.82 -16.66 -10.41
CA LYS A 78 -4.69 -15.81 -10.02
C LYS A 78 -5.18 -14.78 -9.01
N VAL A 79 -4.67 -14.85 -7.79
CA VAL A 79 -5.05 -13.98 -6.66
C VAL A 79 -3.83 -13.20 -6.20
N TRP A 80 -4.04 -11.93 -5.88
CA TRP A 80 -3.02 -11.09 -5.23
C TRP A 80 -3.25 -11.11 -3.73
N ALA A 81 -2.21 -11.42 -2.96
CA ALA A 81 -2.26 -11.36 -1.50
C ALA A 81 -0.99 -10.70 -0.94
N PRO A 82 -1.07 -10.07 0.24
CA PRO A 82 0.11 -9.60 0.94
C PRO A 82 0.94 -10.79 1.40
N VAL A 83 2.24 -10.75 1.11
CA VAL A 83 3.22 -11.75 1.51
C VAL A 83 4.29 -11.04 2.33
N GLU A 84 4.56 -11.56 3.52
CA GLU A 84 5.69 -11.12 4.34
C GLU A 84 6.98 -11.71 3.80
N MET A 85 7.91 -10.83 3.42
CA MET A 85 9.23 -11.20 2.95
C MET A 85 10.29 -10.65 3.89
N LYS A 86 11.22 -11.52 4.29
CA LYS A 86 12.37 -11.12 5.12
C LYS A 86 13.57 -10.95 4.22
N GLU A 87 14.08 -9.73 4.13
CA GLU A 87 15.26 -9.37 3.35
C GLU A 87 16.40 -8.99 4.30
N TRP A 88 17.59 -9.50 4.02
CA TRP A 88 18.80 -9.08 4.72
C TRP A 88 19.30 -7.78 4.10
N VAL A 89 19.36 -6.71 4.90
CA VAL A 89 19.82 -5.39 4.46
C VAL A 89 21.15 -5.09 5.14
N PRO A 90 22.25 -4.88 4.39
CA PRO A 90 23.53 -4.53 5.00
C PRO A 90 23.47 -3.16 5.66
N LEU A 91 24.25 -2.98 6.73
CA LEU A 91 24.35 -1.67 7.38
C LEU A 91 25.04 -0.67 6.45
N PRO A 92 24.56 0.60 6.39
CA PRO A 92 25.27 1.63 5.66
C PRO A 92 26.66 1.84 6.29
N PRO A 93 27.69 2.16 5.47
CA PRO A 93 29.00 2.47 6.00
C PRO A 93 28.91 3.67 6.96
N PRO A 94 29.74 3.71 8.01
CA PRO A 94 29.74 4.83 8.94
C PRO A 94 30.02 6.14 8.20
N PRO A 95 29.44 7.27 8.66
CA PRO A 95 29.72 8.57 8.06
C PRO A 95 31.22 8.83 8.12
N LYS A 96 31.81 9.22 6.98
CA LYS A 96 33.22 9.64 6.92
C LYS A 96 33.39 10.85 7.85
N SER A 97 34.20 10.70 8.89
CA SER A 97 34.48 11.80 9.80
C SER A 97 35.20 12.92 9.05
N LYS A 98 34.62 14.13 9.06
CA LYS A 98 35.20 15.33 8.41
C LYS A 98 36.50 15.82 9.09
N HIS A 99 36.95 15.17 10.15
CA HIS A 99 38.10 15.61 10.95
C HIS A 99 39.45 15.36 10.25
N TRP A 100 39.59 14.27 9.48
CA TRP A 100 40.89 13.88 8.92
C TRP A 100 41.27 14.56 7.61
N SER A 101 40.34 15.28 6.96
CA SER A 101 40.58 16.00 5.71
C SER A 101 41.32 17.35 5.86
N MET A 102 41.61 17.79 7.09
CA MET A 102 42.35 19.05 7.34
C MET A 102 43.84 18.85 7.64
N LEU A 103 44.31 17.60 7.82
CA LEU A 103 45.69 17.33 8.29
C LEU A 103 46.64 16.82 7.19
N SER A 104 46.23 16.87 5.93
CA SER A 104 47.12 16.60 4.79
C SER A 104 47.50 17.91 4.10
N TYR A 105 48.52 18.59 4.63
CA TYR A 105 49.32 19.61 3.96
C TYR A 105 50.80 19.33 4.19
#